data_AF-A0A660XRD7-F1
#
_entry.id   AF-A0A660XRD7-F1
#
_cell.length_a   1.000
_cell.length_b   1.000
_cell.length_c   1.000
_cell.angle_alpha   90.00
_cell.angle_beta   90.00
_cell.angle_gamma   90.00
#
_symmetry.space_group_name_H-M   'P 1'
#
loop_
_entity.id
_entity.type
_entity.pdbx_description
1 polymer ?
#
loop_
_entity_poly.entity_id
_entity_poly.type
_entity_poly.pdbx_seq_one_letter_code
_entity_poly.pdbx_strand_id
1 'polypeptide(L)'
;MKRLILVIITFLCVATLTAQVSNVNVLRIADESTDFGRNLPAGTQITDLNKQRTYILTAAVAKTATIATSKTNLFEITVWRYDAINGNIYSRPSPDVKVGIGTETPGARLDVAGHIWQTSIGNSTFLGYEAGLNDDLDANYNVFIGYQAWKANSSGKHNTGLGFTSASYTISGNNNVAIGSQSATLDRIGGIITTLNNSTILGTEARLSANTETNQTVIGYQTIGNGSNTATIGNDNVTDVYMGEDGEATLQTGVIEIHGTGGSVIIGELAGVNDDYTNNRNILLGYNTGENITTGSSNIALGWEALGGDFLLKGTGSFNIGLGQYSLQSYTTGYKNIAMGYQASNYLTSGRYNISLGDRSMMQNKVGKYNIAIGDEALFSALNDENIAIGSRAAHSLTTARENIAIGYEALYYNLTGYSNITIGYKAGKYRADGNTLSASRDCILIGENTRVAGYSQYNQIVIGSMAVGNGSNTATIGGEYVTDLYAGQTGDARVHAGAVEADLLNLTPAIAPTSPNNGNIYLSSLDNKIHAYINGVWYSLNMTAD
;
A
#
# COMPACT_ATOMS: atom_id res chain seq x y z
N MET A 1 15.95 57.14 37.55
CA MET A 1 16.59 57.74 36.38
C MET A 1 15.61 58.69 35.69
N LYS A 2 15.93 59.98 35.67
CA LYS A 2 15.13 61.06 35.08
C LYS A 2 15.40 61.06 33.57
N ARG A 3 14.39 60.75 32.74
CA ARG A 3 14.50 60.86 31.26
C ARG A 3 14.69 62.33 30.89
N LEU A 4 15.79 62.64 30.22
CA LEU A 4 16.14 63.97 29.75
C LEU A 4 15.49 64.16 28.37
N ILE A 5 14.45 64.98 28.28
CA ILE A 5 13.88 65.41 26.99
C ILE A 5 14.39 66.83 26.75
N LEU A 6 15.20 66.99 25.70
CA LEU A 6 15.72 68.27 25.25
C LEU A 6 14.62 68.98 24.43
N VAL A 7 14.00 70.01 25.00
CA VAL A 7 13.06 70.88 24.28
C VAL A 7 13.76 72.20 23.98
N ILE A 8 13.98 72.50 22.71
CA ILE A 8 14.45 73.82 22.26
C ILE A 8 13.22 74.72 22.15
N ILE A 9 13.08 75.68 23.07
CA ILE A 9 12.04 76.72 23.00
C ILE A 9 12.68 78.01 22.48
N THR A 10 12.26 78.47 21.31
CA THR A 10 12.59 79.79 20.78
C THR A 10 11.63 80.82 21.41
N PHE A 11 12.16 81.76 22.19
CA PHE A 11 11.35 82.80 22.85
C PHE A 11 11.00 83.94 21.87
N LEU A 12 9.71 84.23 21.71
CA LEU A 12 9.24 85.51 21.17
C LEU A 12 8.09 86.03 22.05
N CYS A 13 8.39 86.80 23.09
CA CYS A 13 7.50 87.87 23.55
C CYS A 13 8.26 88.87 24.43
N VAL A 14 8.07 90.14 24.12
CA VAL A 14 8.72 91.33 24.66
C VAL A 14 8.06 91.73 25.99
N ALA A 15 8.80 91.63 27.09
CA ALA A 15 8.64 92.48 28.28
C ALA A 15 9.89 92.37 29.17
N THR A 16 10.79 93.35 29.03
CA THR A 16 11.89 93.74 29.95
C THR A 16 12.56 92.63 30.77
N LEU A 17 13.57 91.97 30.17
CA LEU A 17 14.74 91.49 30.91
C LEU A 17 15.99 91.75 30.06
N THR A 18 16.87 92.62 30.54
CA THR A 18 18.17 92.92 29.95
C THR A 18 19.15 91.77 30.16
N ALA A 19 19.40 90.97 29.13
CA ALA A 19 20.70 90.35 28.83
C ALA A 19 20.59 89.55 27.52
N GLN A 20 21.52 89.79 26.60
CA GLN A 20 21.73 88.97 25.42
C GLN A 20 21.88 87.49 25.79
N VAL A 21 21.15 86.60 25.12
CA VAL A 21 21.43 85.16 25.16
C VAL A 21 21.48 84.62 23.74
N SER A 22 22.60 84.90 23.08
CA SER A 22 23.15 84.04 22.06
C SER A 22 23.89 82.89 22.76
N ASN A 23 23.17 81.80 23.05
CA ASN A 23 23.66 80.43 23.24
C ASN A 23 22.47 79.55 23.63
N VAL A 24 22.28 78.43 22.93
CA VAL A 24 21.15 77.50 23.11
C VAL A 24 21.21 76.90 24.53
N ASN A 25 20.28 77.29 25.39
CA ASN A 25 20.21 76.80 26.77
C ASN A 25 19.50 75.44 26.83
N VAL A 26 20.14 74.46 27.47
CA VAL A 26 19.47 73.21 27.87
C VAL A 26 18.67 73.50 29.14
N LEU A 27 17.39 73.80 28.97
CA LEU A 27 16.47 74.04 30.07
C LEU A 27 15.76 72.76 30.47
N ARG A 28 15.67 72.52 31.77
CA ARG A 28 14.89 71.43 32.35
C ARG A 28 13.65 72.00 33.01
N ILE A 29 12.47 71.59 32.54
CA ILE A 29 11.19 71.93 33.17
C ILE A 29 10.77 70.75 34.05
N ALA A 30 10.54 71.00 35.33
CA ALA A 30 9.97 70.01 36.25
C ALA A 30 8.46 70.23 36.31
N ASP A 31 7.74 69.55 35.43
CA ASP A 31 6.29 69.47 35.43
C ASP A 31 5.89 68.00 35.59
N GLU A 32 5.06 67.70 36.58
CA GLU A 32 4.54 66.35 36.85
C GLU A 32 3.29 66.03 36.01
N SER A 33 2.80 67.00 35.22
CA SER A 33 1.67 66.80 34.32
C SER A 33 2.06 66.04 33.05
N THR A 34 1.26 65.03 32.68
CA THR A 34 1.46 64.19 31.50
C THR A 34 0.87 64.79 30.21
N ASP A 35 0.29 66.00 30.27
CA ASP A 35 -0.54 66.59 29.21
C ASP A 35 0.18 67.75 28.48
N PHE A 36 0.65 67.48 27.27
CA PHE A 36 1.29 68.48 26.41
C PHE A 36 0.24 69.36 25.73
N GLY A 37 -0.20 70.42 26.43
CA GLY A 37 -1.12 71.42 25.86
C GLY A 37 -1.65 72.46 26.84
N ARG A 38 -1.53 72.24 28.16
CA ARG A 38 -1.90 73.23 29.17
C ARG A 38 -0.81 74.28 29.41
N ASN A 39 -1.24 75.47 29.85
CA ASN A 39 -0.34 76.51 30.35
C ASN A 39 0.49 75.97 31.53
N LEU A 40 1.77 76.33 31.61
CA LEU A 40 2.57 76.03 32.79
C LEU A 40 2.00 76.84 33.97
N PRO A 41 1.61 76.22 35.09
CA PRO A 41 1.06 76.95 36.23
C PRO A 41 2.12 77.83 36.90
N ALA A 42 1.68 78.91 37.54
CA ALA A 42 2.56 79.69 38.41
C ALA A 42 3.09 78.78 39.54
N GLY A 43 4.41 78.80 39.75
CA GLY A 43 5.12 77.90 40.67
C GLY A 43 5.98 76.83 40.00
N THR A 44 5.86 76.60 38.68
CA THR A 44 6.70 75.62 37.97
C THR A 44 8.19 75.98 38.05
N GLN A 45 9.01 75.00 38.38
CA GLN A 45 10.47 75.15 38.44
C GLN A 45 11.11 74.87 37.07
N ILE A 46 11.92 75.82 36.62
CA ILE A 46 12.73 75.73 35.39
C ILE A 46 14.20 75.81 35.81
N THR A 47 14.92 74.70 35.66
CA THR A 47 16.35 74.64 35.98
C THR A 47 17.17 74.84 34.71
N ASP A 48 17.99 75.89 34.70
CA ASP A 48 19.08 76.05 33.76
C ASP A 48 20.22 75.11 34.17
N LEU A 49 20.43 74.06 33.40
CA LEU A 49 21.41 73.03 33.71
C LEU A 49 22.85 73.51 33.51
N ASN A 50 23.08 74.55 32.69
CA ASN A 50 24.42 75.10 32.45
C ASN A 50 24.86 76.05 33.57
N LYS A 51 23.91 76.80 34.15
CA LYS A 51 24.19 77.74 35.25
C LYS A 51 23.88 77.17 36.63
N GLN A 52 23.35 75.95 36.71
CA GLN A 52 22.82 75.30 37.93
C GLN A 52 21.90 76.21 38.75
N ARG A 53 21.06 76.98 38.06
CA ARG A 53 20.10 77.90 38.69
C ARG A 53 18.68 77.47 38.38
N THR A 54 17.84 77.47 39.41
CA THR A 54 16.42 77.17 39.29
C THR A 54 15.61 78.46 39.39
N TYR A 55 14.75 78.67 38.40
CA TYR A 55 13.83 79.78 38.29
C TYR A 55 12.41 79.28 38.57
N ILE A 56 11.60 80.08 39.25
CA ILE A 56 10.20 79.77 39.52
C ILE A 56 9.34 80.66 38.64
N LEU A 57 8.42 80.06 37.90
CA LEU A 57 7.48 80.78 37.05
C LEU A 57 6.50 81.58 37.93
N THR A 58 6.48 82.90 37.80
CA THR A 58 5.67 83.79 38.66
C THR A 58 4.24 84.04 38.14
N ALA A 59 3.95 83.67 36.89
CA ALA A 59 2.63 83.73 36.29
C ALA A 59 2.48 82.61 35.26
N ALA A 60 1.24 82.16 35.00
CA ALA A 60 1.03 81.09 34.03
C ALA A 60 1.36 81.56 32.60
N VAL A 61 2.16 80.78 31.87
CA VAL A 61 2.56 81.10 30.48
C VAL A 61 2.12 79.99 29.55
N ALA A 62 1.58 80.37 28.39
CA ALA A 62 1.12 79.43 27.37
C ALA A 62 2.29 78.67 26.73
N LYS A 63 2.11 77.35 26.60
CA LYS A 63 3.06 76.46 25.91
C LYS A 63 2.83 76.59 24.39
N THR A 64 3.24 77.69 23.78
CA THR A 64 3.09 77.87 22.32
C THR A 64 4.18 77.11 21.57
N ALA A 65 3.86 75.87 21.17
CA ALA A 65 4.38 75.26 19.95
C ALA A 65 3.19 75.04 19.02
N THR A 66 3.08 75.84 17.96
CA THR A 66 2.04 75.68 16.94
C THR A 66 2.34 74.41 16.14
N ILE A 67 1.66 73.31 16.45
CA ILE A 67 1.61 72.14 15.57
C ILE A 67 0.24 72.17 14.89
N ALA A 68 0.25 72.45 13.59
CA ALA A 68 -0.95 72.49 12.77
C ALA A 68 -1.70 71.17 12.86
N THR A 69 -2.94 71.23 13.34
CA THR A 69 -3.87 70.11 13.44
C THR A 69 -4.51 69.85 12.08
N SER A 70 -3.89 68.99 11.27
CA SER A 70 -4.60 68.22 10.25
C SER A 70 -4.00 66.83 10.11
N LYS A 71 -4.68 65.86 10.75
CA LYS A 71 -4.61 64.39 10.58
C LYS A 71 -3.38 63.83 9.84
N THR A 72 -2.28 63.68 10.58
CA THR A 72 -1.40 62.49 10.62
C THR A 72 -0.26 62.86 11.58
N ASN A 73 -0.18 62.20 12.73
CA ASN A 73 0.99 62.33 13.59
C ASN A 73 2.16 61.60 12.92
N LEU A 74 2.85 62.26 11.99
CA LEU A 74 4.16 61.82 11.51
C LEU A 74 5.20 62.26 12.55
N PHE A 75 5.60 61.34 13.43
CA PHE A 75 6.87 61.48 14.14
C PHE A 75 7.99 61.12 13.16
N GLU A 76 8.45 62.11 12.40
CA GLU A 76 9.65 61.97 11.56
C GLU A 76 10.88 62.23 12.45
N ILE A 77 11.56 61.17 12.90
CA ILE A 77 12.86 61.30 13.57
C ILE A 77 13.93 61.40 12.48
N THR A 78 14.17 62.62 12.01
CA THR A 78 15.29 62.92 11.11
C THR A 78 16.56 63.04 11.93
N VAL A 79 17.48 62.08 11.81
CA VAL A 79 18.80 62.15 12.46
C VAL A 79 19.69 63.08 11.64
N TRP A 80 19.99 64.25 12.21
CA TRP A 80 20.91 65.22 11.61
C TRP A 80 22.34 64.97 12.10
N ARG A 81 23.31 64.88 11.19
CA ARG A 81 24.74 64.94 11.56
C ARG A 81 25.22 66.39 11.45
N TYR A 82 25.92 66.83 12.49
CA TYR A 82 26.59 68.12 12.55
C TYR A 82 28.02 67.98 12.01
N ASP A 83 28.34 68.69 10.92
CA ASP A 83 29.72 68.86 10.45
C ASP A 83 30.33 70.06 11.18
N ALA A 84 31.25 69.78 12.10
CA ALA A 84 31.90 70.79 12.93
C ALA A 84 32.80 71.76 12.15
N ILE A 85 33.14 71.46 10.89
CA ILE A 85 34.07 72.27 10.09
C ILE A 85 33.32 73.39 9.32
N ASN A 86 32.08 73.15 8.89
CA ASN A 86 31.35 74.07 8.01
C ASN A 86 30.05 74.64 8.61
N GLY A 87 29.64 74.20 9.81
CA GLY A 87 28.45 74.75 10.50
C GLY A 87 27.11 74.40 9.84
N ASN A 88 27.11 73.52 8.82
CA ASN A 88 25.91 73.12 8.11
C ASN A 88 25.29 71.84 8.70
N ILE A 89 23.96 71.81 8.74
CA ILE A 89 23.15 70.68 9.16
C ILE A 89 22.61 70.01 7.88
N TYR A 90 23.04 68.77 7.59
CA TYR A 90 22.56 68.02 6.42
C TYR A 90 21.61 66.89 6.84
N SER A 91 20.44 66.82 6.20
CA SER A 91 19.57 65.64 6.20
C SER A 91 20.10 64.70 5.12
N ARG A 92 21.05 63.83 5.44
CA ARG A 92 21.33 62.70 4.56
C ARG A 92 20.46 61.54 5.03
N PRO A 93 19.46 61.08 4.24
CA PRO A 93 18.82 59.81 4.52
C PRO A 93 19.91 58.76 4.25
N SER A 94 20.62 58.35 5.29
CA SER A 94 21.37 57.10 5.24
C SER A 94 20.33 55.99 5.26
N PRO A 95 20.38 54.99 4.36
CA PRO A 95 19.47 53.84 4.41
C PRO A 95 19.54 53.06 5.75
N ASP A 96 20.52 53.36 6.60
CA ASP A 96 20.79 52.69 7.88
C ASP A 96 20.29 53.42 9.15
N VAL A 97 19.47 54.48 9.07
CA VAL A 97 18.93 55.10 10.29
C VAL A 97 17.82 54.22 10.87
N LYS A 98 18.20 53.26 11.71
CA LYS A 98 17.28 52.41 12.49
C LYS A 98 16.73 53.22 13.66
N VAL A 99 15.48 53.68 13.57
CA VAL A 99 14.74 54.24 14.71
C VAL A 99 14.17 53.07 15.52
N GLY A 100 14.91 52.64 16.55
CA GLY A 100 14.44 51.61 17.47
C GLY A 100 13.38 52.18 18.43
N ILE A 101 12.18 51.60 18.43
CA ILE A 101 11.16 51.84 19.47
C ILE A 101 11.20 50.63 20.41
N GLY A 102 12.11 50.64 21.40
CA GLY A 102 12.28 49.55 22.36
C GLY A 102 13.00 50.01 23.61
N THR A 103 12.54 49.56 24.79
CA THR A 103 13.17 49.84 26.08
C THR A 103 14.24 48.80 26.40
N GLU A 104 15.30 49.19 27.11
CA GLU A 104 16.40 48.30 27.54
C GLU A 104 15.97 47.18 28.51
N THR A 105 14.72 47.23 28.98
CA THR A 105 14.08 46.17 29.79
C THR A 105 12.91 45.54 29.01
N PRO A 106 12.90 44.20 28.81
CA PRO A 106 11.88 43.51 28.04
C PRO A 106 10.61 43.36 28.89
N GLY A 107 9.73 44.35 28.81
CA GLY A 107 8.45 44.33 29.54
C GLY A 107 7.45 45.40 29.12
N ALA A 108 7.86 46.40 28.34
CA ALA A 108 6.94 47.39 27.79
C ALA A 108 6.27 46.84 26.52
N ARG A 109 4.94 46.67 26.57
CA ARG A 109 4.11 46.42 25.38
C ARG A 109 4.21 47.62 24.43
N LEU A 110 4.57 47.38 23.17
CA LEU A 110 4.43 48.37 22.11
C LEU A 110 2.94 48.45 21.73
N ASP A 111 2.23 49.40 22.31
CA ASP A 111 0.85 49.68 21.95
C ASP A 111 0.82 50.70 20.81
N VAL A 112 0.40 50.28 19.63
CA VAL A 112 0.23 51.15 18.46
C VAL A 112 -1.27 51.32 18.27
N ALA A 113 -1.79 52.51 18.59
CA ALA A 113 -3.20 52.86 18.42
C ALA A 113 -3.62 53.03 16.93
N GLY A 114 -2.89 52.41 16.00
CA GLY A 114 -3.05 52.51 14.55
C GLY A 114 -2.33 51.37 13.81
N HIS A 115 -2.36 51.39 12.48
CA HIS A 115 -1.70 50.38 11.66
C HIS A 115 -0.18 50.58 11.63
N ILE A 116 0.58 49.48 11.70
CA ILE A 116 2.01 49.45 11.41
C ILE A 116 2.17 49.30 9.90
N TRP A 117 2.71 50.33 9.24
CA TRP A 117 2.99 50.31 7.80
C TRP A 117 4.48 50.10 7.56
N GLN A 118 4.83 49.12 6.74
CA GLN A 118 6.17 48.98 6.18
C GLN A 118 6.15 49.52 4.76
N THR A 119 6.86 50.62 4.50
CA THR A 119 6.92 51.27 3.18
C THR A 119 8.19 50.89 2.44
N SER A 120 8.15 50.91 1.11
CA SER A 120 9.31 50.65 0.24
C SER A 120 9.92 49.25 0.38
N ILE A 121 9.10 48.24 0.68
CA ILE A 121 9.48 46.82 0.70
C ILE A 121 8.62 45.99 -0.26
N GLY A 122 8.16 46.60 -1.36
CA GLY A 122 7.53 45.82 -2.42
C GLY A 122 6.15 45.19 -2.12
N ASN A 123 5.37 45.78 -1.21
CA ASN A 123 4.16 45.15 -0.64
C ASN A 123 4.43 43.83 0.12
N SER A 124 5.66 43.61 0.57
CA SER A 124 6.02 42.51 1.46
C SER A 124 5.69 42.83 2.93
N THR A 125 5.79 41.84 3.81
CA THR A 125 5.68 41.98 5.28
C THR A 125 6.87 41.29 5.93
N PHE A 126 7.73 42.05 6.61
CA PHE A 126 8.95 41.54 7.25
C PHE A 126 8.94 41.82 8.76
N LEU A 127 8.87 40.78 9.57
CA LEU A 127 8.82 40.90 11.03
C LEU A 127 9.89 40.03 11.68
N GLY A 128 10.93 40.65 12.23
CA GLY A 128 12.03 39.95 12.89
C GLY A 128 13.38 40.55 12.52
N TYR A 129 14.39 40.27 13.32
CA TYR A 129 15.75 40.75 13.05
C TYR A 129 16.26 40.12 11.74
N GLU A 130 16.58 40.95 10.75
CA GLU A 130 17.09 40.56 9.42
C GLU A 130 16.14 39.68 8.58
N ALA A 131 14.84 39.67 8.87
CA ALA A 131 13.85 39.07 7.98
C ALA A 131 13.83 39.82 6.64
N GLY A 132 14.02 39.12 5.51
CA GLY A 132 14.04 39.73 4.17
C GLY A 132 15.14 40.77 3.94
N LEU A 133 16.27 40.69 4.67
CA LEU A 133 17.30 41.74 4.67
C LEU A 133 17.82 42.13 3.27
N ASN A 134 17.96 41.16 2.37
CA ASN A 134 18.54 41.37 1.04
C ASN A 134 17.48 41.61 -0.06
N ASP A 135 16.21 41.82 0.30
CA ASP A 135 15.13 42.08 -0.66
C ASP A 135 15.50 43.29 -1.54
N ASP A 136 15.24 43.19 -2.85
CA ASP A 136 15.56 44.23 -3.83
C ASP A 136 14.62 45.44 -3.77
N LEU A 137 13.63 45.42 -2.86
CA LEU A 137 12.61 46.44 -2.63
C LEU A 137 11.61 46.60 -3.79
N ASP A 138 11.70 45.75 -4.82
CA ASP A 138 10.72 45.65 -5.90
C ASP A 138 9.41 45.01 -5.41
N ALA A 139 8.33 45.13 -6.19
CA ALA A 139 7.03 44.56 -5.85
C ALA A 139 7.05 43.02 -5.80
N ASN A 140 7.44 42.47 -4.64
CA ASN A 140 7.69 41.05 -4.43
C ASN A 140 6.57 40.31 -3.69
N TYR A 141 5.78 41.00 -2.87
CA TYR A 141 4.64 40.40 -2.15
C TYR A 141 5.01 39.20 -1.25
N ASN A 142 6.13 39.28 -0.54
CA ASN A 142 6.60 38.24 0.37
C ASN A 142 6.08 38.43 1.81
N VAL A 143 5.98 37.36 2.59
CA VAL A 143 5.69 37.44 4.03
C VAL A 143 6.78 36.69 4.79
N PHE A 144 7.69 37.39 5.47
CA PHE A 144 8.78 36.80 6.24
C PHE A 144 8.70 37.19 7.72
N ILE A 145 8.58 36.19 8.59
CA ILE A 145 8.41 36.39 10.02
C ILE A 145 9.39 35.48 10.78
N GLY A 146 10.26 36.07 11.59
CA GLY A 146 11.26 35.35 12.38
C GLY A 146 12.66 35.95 12.27
N TYR A 147 13.57 35.50 13.14
CA TYR A 147 14.98 35.87 13.07
C TYR A 147 15.59 35.32 11.77
N GLN A 148 16.11 36.19 10.90
CA GLN A 148 16.77 35.84 9.63
C GLN A 148 15.92 35.00 8.67
N ALA A 149 14.59 35.07 8.76
CA ALA A 149 13.69 34.40 7.81
C ALA A 149 13.93 34.97 6.40
N TRP A 150 14.24 34.09 5.43
CA TRP A 150 14.53 34.42 4.04
C TRP A 150 15.56 35.55 3.85
N LYS A 151 16.55 35.63 4.75
CA LYS A 151 17.55 36.71 4.77
C LYS A 151 18.24 36.92 3.41
N ALA A 152 18.57 35.85 2.70
CA ALA A 152 19.30 35.92 1.44
C ALA A 152 18.44 36.27 0.20
N ASN A 153 17.11 36.34 0.33
CA ASN A 153 16.23 36.56 -0.82
C ASN A 153 16.50 37.94 -1.43
N SER A 154 16.84 37.98 -2.72
CA SER A 154 17.15 39.21 -3.42
C SER A 154 16.28 39.48 -4.66
N SER A 155 15.36 38.59 -5.02
CA SER A 155 14.48 38.76 -6.20
C SER A 155 13.25 37.84 -6.23
N GLY A 156 13.13 36.93 -5.26
CA GLY A 156 12.05 35.96 -5.17
C GLY A 156 10.74 36.61 -4.70
N LYS A 157 9.62 36.15 -5.25
CA LYS A 157 8.29 36.77 -5.11
C LYS A 157 7.23 35.80 -4.59
N HIS A 158 6.19 36.31 -3.94
CA HIS A 158 5.04 35.54 -3.45
C HIS A 158 5.42 34.40 -2.49
N ASN A 159 6.46 34.59 -1.68
CA ASN A 159 6.91 33.59 -0.71
C ASN A 159 6.34 33.85 0.67
N THR A 160 6.07 32.77 1.42
CA THR A 160 5.73 32.80 2.84
C THR A 160 6.82 32.09 3.63
N GLY A 161 7.47 32.81 4.55
CA GLY A 161 8.53 32.33 5.43
C GLY A 161 8.19 32.59 6.89
N LEU A 162 8.16 31.54 7.72
CA LEU A 162 7.90 31.67 9.16
C LEU A 162 8.86 30.80 9.96
N GLY A 163 9.62 31.40 10.86
CA GLY A 163 10.47 30.68 11.82
C GLY A 163 11.91 31.19 11.85
N PHE A 164 12.65 30.76 12.88
CA PHE A 164 14.09 31.04 13.03
C PHE A 164 14.83 30.48 11.83
N THR A 165 15.54 31.35 11.10
CA THR A 165 16.36 31.04 9.91
C THR A 165 15.64 30.21 8.83
N SER A 166 14.30 30.31 8.74
CA SER A 166 13.53 29.66 7.67
C SER A 166 13.99 30.15 6.29
N ALA A 167 14.35 29.23 5.41
CA ALA A 167 14.85 29.47 4.04
C ALA A 167 15.95 30.55 3.94
N SER A 168 16.77 30.72 4.98
CA SER A 168 17.70 31.85 5.12
C SER A 168 18.75 31.96 4.01
N TYR A 169 18.99 30.87 3.27
CA TYR A 169 19.96 30.77 2.17
C TYR A 169 19.32 30.78 0.77
N THR A 170 18.01 31.02 0.66
CA THR A 170 17.31 31.09 -0.63
C THR A 170 17.48 32.48 -1.24
N ILE A 171 18.17 32.56 -2.38
CA ILE A 171 18.50 33.83 -3.05
C ILE A 171 17.38 34.23 -4.02
N SER A 172 16.89 33.27 -4.82
CA SER A 172 15.82 33.50 -5.79
C SER A 172 14.84 32.33 -5.78
N GLY A 173 13.56 32.64 -5.89
CA GLY A 173 12.50 31.64 -5.80
C GLY A 173 11.12 32.23 -5.63
N ASN A 174 10.12 31.67 -6.31
CA ASN A 174 8.77 32.21 -6.35
C ASN A 174 7.72 31.21 -5.85
N ASN A 175 6.67 31.73 -5.21
CA ASN A 175 5.49 30.98 -4.79
C ASN A 175 5.79 29.83 -3.79
N ASN A 176 6.66 30.07 -2.82
CA ASN A 176 7.04 29.04 -1.85
C ASN A 176 6.45 29.27 -0.47
N VAL A 177 6.24 28.19 0.28
CA VAL A 177 5.91 28.19 1.70
C VAL A 177 7.06 27.52 2.45
N ALA A 178 7.68 28.20 3.41
CA ALA A 178 8.74 27.67 4.25
C ALA A 178 8.44 28.01 5.72
N ILE A 179 7.99 27.02 6.48
CA ILE A 179 7.53 27.21 7.86
C ILE A 179 8.24 26.23 8.78
N GLY A 180 8.91 26.74 9.80
CA GLY A 180 9.67 25.95 10.79
C GLY A 180 11.02 26.58 11.11
N SER A 181 11.63 26.15 12.21
CA SER A 181 13.01 26.52 12.51
C SER A 181 13.96 25.82 11.55
N GLN A 182 14.81 26.56 10.84
CA GLN A 182 15.76 26.04 9.84
C GLN A 182 15.09 25.23 8.71
N SER A 183 13.81 25.50 8.41
CA SER A 183 13.10 24.89 7.28
C SER A 183 13.65 25.39 5.93
N ALA A 184 13.49 24.61 4.86
CA ALA A 184 13.94 24.93 3.51
C ALA A 184 15.45 25.23 3.45
N THR A 185 16.24 24.33 4.02
CA THR A 185 17.72 24.35 3.97
C THR A 185 18.23 23.13 3.19
N LEU A 186 19.50 23.17 2.75
CA LEU A 186 20.16 22.07 2.05
C LEU A 186 20.82 21.08 3.01
N ASP A 187 21.52 21.60 4.01
CA ASP A 187 22.20 20.84 5.06
C ASP A 187 22.22 21.64 6.37
N ARG A 188 22.80 21.06 7.43
CA ARG A 188 22.94 21.71 8.75
C ARG A 188 23.96 22.85 8.77
N ILE A 189 24.68 23.10 7.67
CA ILE A 189 25.81 24.02 7.61
C ILE A 189 25.48 25.26 6.75
N GLY A 190 24.41 25.18 5.94
CA GLY A 190 23.97 26.24 5.06
C GLY A 190 24.55 26.08 3.67
N GLY A 191 23.66 26.01 2.68
CA GLY A 191 24.00 25.99 1.26
C GLY A 191 23.12 26.97 0.51
N ILE A 192 23.70 27.68 -0.46
CA ILE A 192 22.96 28.62 -1.31
C ILE A 192 21.91 27.85 -2.10
N ILE A 193 20.65 28.23 -1.93
CA ILE A 193 19.53 27.73 -2.73
C ILE A 193 19.33 28.74 -3.86
N THR A 194 19.76 28.34 -5.06
CA THR A 194 19.77 29.22 -6.23
C THR A 194 18.38 29.36 -6.83
N THR A 195 17.58 28.29 -6.78
CA THR A 195 16.21 28.29 -7.30
C THR A 195 15.34 27.39 -6.44
N LEU A 196 14.30 27.97 -5.85
CA LEU A 196 13.21 27.25 -5.18
C LEU A 196 11.90 27.79 -5.73
N ASN A 197 11.09 27.00 -6.41
CA ASN A 197 9.82 27.49 -6.97
C ASN A 197 8.67 26.55 -6.69
N ASN A 198 7.52 27.10 -6.32
CA ASN A 198 6.27 26.38 -6.10
C ASN A 198 6.36 25.27 -5.03
N SER A 199 7.26 25.41 -4.05
CA SER A 199 7.53 24.38 -3.04
C SER A 199 6.89 24.69 -1.69
N THR A 200 6.46 23.65 -0.99
CA THR A 200 5.90 23.73 0.38
C THR A 200 6.76 22.93 1.33
N ILE A 201 7.46 23.62 2.25
CA ILE A 201 8.39 23.03 3.21
C ILE A 201 7.92 23.38 4.62
N LEU A 202 7.48 22.37 5.37
CA LEU A 202 6.86 22.53 6.68
C LEU A 202 7.51 21.60 7.71
N GLY A 203 8.09 22.18 8.76
CA GLY A 203 8.68 21.45 9.88
C GLY A 203 10.07 21.97 10.26
N THR A 204 10.45 21.73 11.51
CA THR A 204 11.80 22.06 12.00
C THR A 204 12.83 21.18 11.29
N GLU A 205 13.85 21.81 10.70
CA GLU A 205 14.88 21.16 9.89
C GLU A 205 14.32 20.36 8.70
N ALA A 206 13.12 20.69 8.19
CA ALA A 206 12.63 20.16 6.92
C ALA A 206 13.47 20.72 5.76
N ARG A 207 14.03 19.85 4.92
CA ARG A 207 15.11 20.16 3.97
C ARG A 207 14.76 19.83 2.53
N LEU A 208 15.40 20.54 1.61
CA LEU A 208 15.39 20.25 0.18
C LEU A 208 16.37 19.11 -0.14
N SER A 209 16.12 18.37 -1.22
CA SER A 209 17.06 17.36 -1.76
C SER A 209 18.25 17.98 -2.49
N ALA A 210 18.06 19.13 -3.14
CA ALA A 210 19.09 19.84 -3.90
C ALA A 210 18.80 21.35 -3.96
N ASN A 211 19.72 22.13 -4.54
CA ASN A 211 19.71 23.60 -4.50
C ASN A 211 18.90 24.26 -5.64
N THR A 212 18.29 23.44 -6.49
CA THR A 212 17.55 23.82 -7.71
C THR A 212 16.16 23.18 -7.77
N GLU A 213 15.63 22.72 -6.63
CA GLU A 213 14.38 21.97 -6.59
C GLU A 213 13.15 22.83 -6.83
N THR A 214 12.17 22.26 -7.53
CA THR A 214 10.91 22.92 -7.86
C THR A 214 9.72 22.00 -7.59
N ASN A 215 8.58 22.57 -7.21
CA ASN A 215 7.33 21.86 -6.96
C ASN A 215 7.51 20.70 -5.96
N GLN A 216 8.24 20.95 -4.88
CA GLN A 216 8.51 19.95 -3.86
C GLN A 216 7.65 20.21 -2.61
N THR A 217 6.98 19.18 -2.11
CA THR A 217 6.26 19.21 -0.83
C THR A 217 7.03 18.41 0.21
N VAL A 218 7.43 19.01 1.32
CA VAL A 218 8.22 18.36 2.37
C VAL A 218 7.60 18.69 3.71
N ILE A 219 7.09 17.69 4.42
CA ILE A 219 6.36 17.88 5.68
C ILE A 219 6.91 16.96 6.76
N GLY A 220 7.37 17.52 7.87
CA GLY A 220 7.83 16.76 9.04
C GLY A 220 9.12 17.29 9.67
N TYR A 221 9.44 16.78 10.86
CA TYR A 221 10.70 17.08 11.55
C TYR A 221 11.87 16.36 10.88
N GLN A 222 12.92 17.10 10.51
CA GLN A 222 14.11 16.55 9.84
C GLN A 222 13.81 15.76 8.55
N THR A 223 12.67 16.01 7.92
CA THR A 223 12.31 15.39 6.64
C THR A 223 13.14 15.98 5.51
N ILE A 224 13.58 15.14 4.58
CA ILE A 224 14.34 15.55 3.39
C ILE A 224 13.48 15.28 2.17
N GLY A 225 13.34 16.26 1.28
CA GLY A 225 12.65 16.08 0.00
C GLY A 225 13.32 15.04 -0.91
N ASN A 226 12.64 14.62 -1.97
CA ASN A 226 13.15 13.58 -2.87
C ASN A 226 13.12 13.99 -4.37
N GLY A 227 13.66 15.17 -4.67
CA GLY A 227 13.69 15.72 -6.02
C GLY A 227 12.46 16.58 -6.37
N SER A 228 12.49 17.18 -7.56
CA SER A 228 11.44 18.07 -8.04
C SER A 228 10.16 17.31 -8.39
N ASN A 229 9.00 17.93 -8.21
CA ASN A 229 7.67 17.32 -8.41
C ASN A 229 7.39 16.12 -7.50
N THR A 230 7.91 16.13 -6.27
CA THR A 230 7.68 15.08 -5.28
C THR A 230 7.08 15.61 -4.00
N ALA A 231 6.42 14.72 -3.26
CA ALA A 231 5.95 14.98 -1.90
C ALA A 231 6.59 13.96 -0.94
N THR A 232 7.24 14.45 0.11
CA THR A 232 7.79 13.64 1.21
C THR A 232 7.10 14.03 2.52
N ILE A 233 6.58 13.04 3.25
CA ILE A 233 5.93 13.22 4.54
C ILE A 233 6.63 12.31 5.55
N GLY A 234 7.25 12.90 6.58
CA GLY A 234 7.95 12.14 7.62
C GLY A 234 9.42 11.82 7.31
N ASN A 235 10.12 11.25 8.28
CA ASN A 235 11.50 10.76 8.15
C ASN A 235 11.54 9.26 8.52
N ASP A 236 12.72 8.67 8.60
CA ASP A 236 12.89 7.24 8.92
C ASP A 236 12.35 6.83 10.31
N ASN A 237 11.99 7.78 11.18
CA ASN A 237 11.36 7.52 12.48
C ASN A 237 9.83 7.55 12.44
N VAL A 238 9.21 7.95 11.32
CA VAL A 238 7.75 7.89 11.17
C VAL A 238 7.35 6.45 10.91
N THR A 239 6.53 5.89 11.80
CA THR A 239 6.07 4.49 11.71
C THR A 239 4.79 4.34 10.90
N ASP A 240 3.89 5.34 10.97
CA ASP A 240 2.55 5.27 10.38
C ASP A 240 2.15 6.62 9.77
N VAL A 241 1.44 6.56 8.63
CA VAL A 241 0.80 7.71 7.98
C VAL A 241 -0.69 7.40 7.80
N TYR A 242 -1.53 8.05 8.59
CA TYR A 242 -2.97 7.89 8.54
C TYR A 242 -3.58 8.81 7.46
N MET A 243 -4.33 8.23 6.50
CA MET A 243 -5.01 8.99 5.44
C MET A 243 -6.46 9.39 5.78
N GLY A 244 -7.05 8.83 6.84
CA GLY A 244 -8.34 9.24 7.41
C GLY A 244 -8.81 8.32 8.55
N GLU A 245 -9.66 8.84 9.44
CA GLU A 245 -10.09 8.16 10.68
C GLU A 245 -11.50 7.51 10.58
N ASP A 246 -12.37 7.98 9.67
CA ASP A 246 -13.82 7.65 9.67
C ASP A 246 -14.33 6.92 8.39
N GLY A 247 -13.46 6.19 7.68
CA GLY A 247 -13.88 5.07 6.81
C GLY A 247 -14.06 5.32 5.31
N GLU A 248 -13.85 6.53 4.79
CA GLU A 248 -14.00 6.83 3.35
C GLU A 248 -12.75 7.45 2.69
N ALA A 249 -11.62 7.47 3.39
CA ALA A 249 -10.38 7.99 2.81
C ALA A 249 -9.97 7.15 1.59
N THR A 250 -9.86 7.79 0.43
CA THR A 250 -9.42 7.16 -0.82
C THR A 250 -8.12 7.80 -1.29
N LEU A 251 -7.18 6.97 -1.76
CA LEU A 251 -5.97 7.45 -2.43
C LEU A 251 -6.19 7.41 -3.95
N GLN A 252 -6.48 8.55 -4.56
CA GLN A 252 -6.60 8.68 -6.01
C GLN A 252 -5.22 8.95 -6.62
N THR A 253 -4.64 7.93 -7.25
CA THR A 253 -3.34 8.00 -7.94
C THR A 253 -3.36 7.13 -9.19
N GLY A 254 -2.39 7.31 -10.10
CA GLY A 254 -2.22 6.41 -11.24
C GLY A 254 -1.73 5.03 -10.81
N VAL A 255 -0.63 4.99 -10.05
CA VAL A 255 0.00 3.76 -9.54
C VAL A 255 0.39 3.95 -8.07
N ILE A 256 0.29 2.88 -7.27
CA ILE A 256 0.83 2.81 -5.91
C ILE A 256 2.04 1.86 -5.96
N GLU A 257 3.23 2.38 -5.66
CA GLU A 257 4.44 1.58 -5.50
C GLU A 257 4.75 1.41 -4.01
N ILE A 258 4.94 0.17 -3.56
CA ILE A 258 5.29 -0.17 -2.18
C ILE A 258 6.76 -0.61 -2.16
N HIS A 259 7.61 0.18 -1.49
CA HIS A 259 9.05 -0.09 -1.36
C HIS A 259 9.37 -0.56 0.07
N GLY A 260 10.51 -1.24 0.26
CA GLY A 260 10.99 -1.61 1.61
C GLY A 260 10.41 -2.90 2.21
N THR A 261 9.60 -3.65 1.46
CA THR A 261 8.97 -4.92 1.85
C THR A 261 9.74 -6.16 1.35
N GLY A 262 11.01 -5.97 0.97
CA GLY A 262 11.80 -6.98 0.26
C GLY A 262 11.15 -7.49 -1.04
N GLY A 263 10.40 -6.61 -1.70
CA GLY A 263 9.73 -6.89 -2.97
C GLY A 263 8.36 -7.55 -2.81
N SER A 264 7.82 -7.65 -1.59
CA SER A 264 6.45 -8.12 -1.34
C SER A 264 5.42 -7.00 -1.56
N VAL A 265 4.22 -7.34 -2.01
CA VAL A 265 3.06 -6.44 -2.01
C VAL A 265 2.17 -6.85 -0.84
N ILE A 266 2.03 -5.98 0.15
CA ILE A 266 1.26 -6.26 1.38
C ILE A 266 0.22 -5.16 1.54
N ILE A 267 -1.06 -5.52 1.48
CA ILE A 267 -2.19 -4.59 1.55
C ILE A 267 -3.29 -5.20 2.40
N GLY A 268 -3.68 -4.51 3.47
CA GLY A 268 -4.73 -4.95 4.39
C GLY A 268 -4.27 -4.91 5.84
N GLU A 269 -5.23 -4.75 6.75
CA GLU A 269 -4.96 -4.76 8.19
C GLU A 269 -4.37 -6.11 8.62
N LEU A 270 -3.28 -6.09 9.40
CA LEU A 270 -2.52 -7.26 9.87
C LEU A 270 -1.93 -8.17 8.77
N ALA A 271 -2.02 -7.78 7.49
CA ALA A 271 -1.43 -8.57 6.41
C ALA A 271 0.10 -8.62 6.56
N GLY A 272 0.69 -9.82 6.46
CA GLY A 272 2.15 -10.02 6.51
C GLY A 272 2.86 -9.46 7.75
N VAL A 273 2.18 -9.33 8.89
CA VAL A 273 2.73 -8.69 10.10
C VAL A 273 4.04 -9.35 10.61
N ASN A 274 4.23 -10.64 10.34
CA ASN A 274 5.45 -11.37 10.71
C ASN A 274 6.42 -11.59 9.54
N ASP A 275 6.19 -10.99 8.36
CA ASP A 275 7.14 -11.03 7.25
C ASP A 275 8.45 -10.38 7.70
N ASP A 276 9.58 -11.01 7.39
CA ASP A 276 10.90 -10.52 7.82
C ASP A 276 11.42 -9.33 7.00
N TYR A 277 10.62 -8.80 6.07
CA TYR A 277 10.93 -7.71 5.15
C TYR A 277 12.19 -7.96 4.30
N THR A 278 12.66 -9.22 4.22
CA THR A 278 13.71 -9.65 3.30
C THR A 278 13.11 -10.00 1.94
N ASN A 279 13.94 -10.46 0.99
CA ASN A 279 13.62 -10.64 -0.43
C ASN A 279 12.59 -11.76 -0.76
N ASN A 280 11.47 -11.78 -0.05
CA ASN A 280 10.43 -12.80 -0.06
C ASN A 280 9.55 -12.70 -1.30
N ARG A 281 9.22 -11.49 -1.79
CA ARG A 281 8.38 -11.30 -3.01
C ARG A 281 6.99 -11.95 -2.91
N ASN A 282 6.34 -11.80 -1.75
CA ASN A 282 4.99 -12.28 -1.52
C ASN A 282 3.94 -11.29 -2.06
N ILE A 283 2.73 -11.75 -2.38
CA ILE A 283 1.56 -10.89 -2.65
C ILE A 283 0.50 -11.23 -1.61
N LEU A 284 0.24 -10.35 -0.65
CA LEU A 284 -0.68 -10.54 0.47
C LEU A 284 -1.75 -9.44 0.43
N LEU A 285 -3.00 -9.80 0.18
CA LEU A 285 -4.12 -8.85 0.09
C LEU A 285 -5.33 -9.30 0.92
N GLY A 286 -5.69 -8.50 1.92
CA GLY A 286 -6.86 -8.71 2.77
C GLY A 286 -6.53 -8.70 4.26
N TYR A 287 -7.56 -8.75 5.09
CA TYR A 287 -7.39 -8.79 6.55
C TYR A 287 -6.66 -10.07 6.99
N ASN A 288 -5.63 -9.90 7.80
CA ASN A 288 -4.85 -10.98 8.42
C ASN A 288 -4.31 -12.03 7.43
N THR A 289 -4.00 -11.59 6.20
CA THR A 289 -3.52 -12.45 5.13
C THR A 289 -2.02 -12.72 5.30
N GLY A 290 -1.60 -13.98 5.22
CA GLY A 290 -0.19 -14.36 5.34
C GLY A 290 0.44 -14.01 6.70
N GLU A 291 -0.37 -13.84 7.76
CA GLU A 291 0.09 -13.45 9.11
C GLU A 291 1.29 -14.28 9.58
N ASN A 292 1.30 -15.58 9.29
CA ASN A 292 2.33 -16.51 9.76
C ASN A 292 3.52 -16.67 8.82
N ILE A 293 3.58 -15.96 7.69
CA ILE A 293 4.70 -16.05 6.77
C ILE A 293 5.88 -15.30 7.40
N THR A 294 6.92 -16.04 7.82
CA THR A 294 8.13 -15.42 8.41
C THR A 294 9.27 -15.30 7.40
N THR A 295 9.58 -16.40 6.71
CA THR A 295 10.67 -16.48 5.71
C THR A 295 10.20 -17.11 4.40
N GLY A 296 8.90 -17.42 4.31
CA GLY A 296 8.31 -17.98 3.10
C GLY A 296 8.32 -16.96 1.99
N SER A 297 8.74 -17.37 0.80
CA SER A 297 8.91 -16.50 -0.36
C SER A 297 7.99 -16.88 -1.52
N SER A 298 7.68 -15.92 -2.38
CA SER A 298 6.93 -16.07 -3.63
C SER A 298 5.55 -16.71 -3.42
N ASN A 299 4.89 -16.40 -2.31
CA ASN A 299 3.53 -16.81 -2.03
C ASN A 299 2.53 -15.75 -2.53
N ILE A 300 1.35 -16.18 -2.97
CA ILE A 300 0.22 -15.32 -3.33
C ILE A 300 -0.94 -15.68 -2.40
N ALA A 301 -1.42 -14.72 -1.63
CA ALA A 301 -2.52 -14.90 -0.70
C ALA A 301 -3.52 -13.75 -0.86
N LEU A 302 -4.78 -14.05 -1.19
CA LEU A 302 -5.84 -13.06 -1.32
C LEU A 302 -7.09 -13.54 -0.56
N GLY A 303 -7.57 -12.74 0.40
CA GLY A 303 -8.79 -13.00 1.16
C GLY A 303 -8.55 -13.13 2.68
N TRP A 304 -9.62 -12.99 3.46
CA TRP A 304 -9.59 -12.99 4.92
C TRP A 304 -8.94 -14.28 5.46
N GLU A 305 -7.82 -14.13 6.18
CA GLU A 305 -6.97 -15.22 6.71
C GLU A 305 -6.45 -16.24 5.67
N ALA A 306 -6.33 -15.87 4.39
CA ALA A 306 -5.68 -16.71 3.38
C ALA A 306 -4.17 -16.82 3.69
N LEU A 307 -3.63 -18.05 3.65
CA LEU A 307 -2.27 -18.37 4.14
C LEU A 307 -2.00 -17.84 5.57
N GLY A 308 -3.06 -17.53 6.34
CA GLY A 308 -2.97 -17.21 7.75
C GLY A 308 -2.79 -18.49 8.58
N GLY A 309 -2.99 -18.41 9.89
CA GLY A 309 -3.10 -19.60 10.74
C GLY A 309 -3.03 -19.32 12.24
N ASP A 310 -3.14 -20.37 13.03
CA ASP A 310 -2.99 -20.29 14.48
C ASP A 310 -1.62 -19.69 14.83
N PHE A 311 -1.61 -18.62 15.64
CA PHE A 311 -0.47 -17.77 16.00
C PHE A 311 0.79 -18.53 16.49
N LEU A 312 0.63 -19.80 16.88
CA LEU A 312 1.69 -20.68 17.34
C LEU A 312 2.50 -21.35 16.21
N LEU A 313 2.08 -21.22 14.95
CA LEU A 313 2.68 -21.89 13.80
C LEU A 313 3.37 -20.88 12.88
N LYS A 314 4.70 -20.95 12.78
CA LYS A 314 5.49 -20.09 11.87
C LYS A 314 5.67 -20.77 10.50
N GLY A 315 5.26 -20.07 9.44
CA GLY A 315 5.29 -20.51 8.06
C GLY A 315 6.62 -20.17 7.35
N THR A 316 7.35 -21.20 6.91
CA THR A 316 8.58 -21.06 6.11
C THR A 316 8.42 -21.54 4.66
N GLY A 317 7.28 -22.14 4.33
CA GLY A 317 7.06 -22.67 3.00
C GLY A 317 6.91 -21.58 1.93
N SER A 318 7.30 -21.89 0.70
CA SER A 318 7.36 -20.95 -0.43
C SER A 318 6.55 -21.43 -1.63
N PHE A 319 6.23 -20.51 -2.55
CA PHE A 319 5.56 -20.79 -3.84
C PHE A 319 4.11 -21.30 -3.74
N ASN A 320 3.31 -20.83 -2.80
CA ASN A 320 1.91 -21.25 -2.66
C ASN A 320 0.96 -20.16 -3.13
N ILE A 321 -0.21 -20.57 -3.60
CA ILE A 321 -1.29 -19.69 -4.04
C ILE A 321 -2.51 -20.03 -3.20
N GLY A 322 -2.97 -19.12 -2.34
CA GLY A 322 -4.21 -19.26 -1.57
C GLY A 322 -5.17 -18.12 -1.85
N LEU A 323 -6.27 -18.43 -2.52
CA LEU A 323 -7.27 -17.44 -2.93
C LEU A 323 -8.62 -17.79 -2.33
N GLY A 324 -9.13 -16.95 -1.45
CA GLY A 324 -10.40 -17.16 -0.75
C GLY A 324 -10.23 -17.25 0.76
N GLN A 325 -11.31 -16.97 1.47
CA GLN A 325 -11.33 -16.96 2.92
C GLN A 325 -10.88 -18.32 3.48
N TYR A 326 -9.95 -18.30 4.43
CA TYR A 326 -9.41 -19.50 5.09
C TYR A 326 -8.70 -20.51 4.15
N SER A 327 -8.32 -20.11 2.94
CA SER A 327 -7.55 -20.98 2.04
C SER A 327 -6.12 -21.16 2.57
N LEU A 328 -5.65 -22.41 2.68
CA LEU A 328 -4.34 -22.77 3.26
C LEU A 328 -4.06 -22.17 4.66
N GLN A 329 -5.06 -22.12 5.54
CA GLN A 329 -4.94 -21.47 6.86
C GLN A 329 -4.06 -22.22 7.90
N SER A 330 -3.67 -23.47 7.73
CA SER A 330 -2.87 -24.20 8.75
C SER A 330 -1.40 -24.32 8.38
N TYR A 331 -0.85 -23.28 7.76
CA TYR A 331 0.36 -23.40 6.97
C TYR A 331 1.66 -23.31 7.79
N THR A 332 2.58 -24.29 7.61
CA THR A 332 3.91 -24.30 8.27
C THR A 332 5.07 -24.50 7.28
N THR A 333 5.17 -25.65 6.61
CA THR A 333 6.33 -26.02 5.76
C THR A 333 5.97 -26.53 4.37
N GLY A 334 4.67 -26.63 4.06
CA GLY A 334 4.20 -27.02 2.72
C GLY A 334 4.73 -26.08 1.63
N TYR A 335 4.86 -26.54 0.39
CA TYR A 335 5.32 -25.68 -0.70
C TYR A 335 4.71 -26.10 -2.03
N LYS A 336 4.60 -25.14 -2.96
CA LYS A 336 4.04 -25.35 -4.30
C LYS A 336 2.62 -25.92 -4.29
N ASN A 337 1.76 -25.43 -3.39
CA ASN A 337 0.33 -25.77 -3.39
C ASN A 337 -0.50 -24.62 -4.00
N ILE A 338 -1.59 -24.97 -4.68
CA ILE A 338 -2.59 -24.04 -5.18
C ILE A 338 -3.90 -24.37 -4.47
N ALA A 339 -4.49 -23.40 -3.79
CA ALA A 339 -5.78 -23.50 -3.12
C ALA A 339 -6.65 -22.29 -3.48
N MET A 340 -7.83 -22.54 -4.04
CA MET A 340 -8.77 -21.50 -4.45
C MET A 340 -10.19 -21.89 -4.03
N GLY A 341 -10.82 -21.06 -3.22
CA GLY A 341 -12.16 -21.30 -2.65
C GLY A 341 -12.19 -21.14 -1.13
N TYR A 342 -13.39 -21.02 -0.57
CA TYR A 342 -13.58 -20.95 0.87
C TYR A 342 -13.09 -22.26 1.53
N GLN A 343 -12.18 -22.13 2.51
CA GLN A 343 -11.57 -23.25 3.24
C GLN A 343 -10.87 -24.31 2.37
N ALA A 344 -10.49 -23.98 1.13
CA ALA A 344 -9.71 -24.88 0.28
C ALA A 344 -8.36 -25.21 0.94
N SER A 345 -8.09 -26.50 1.16
CA SER A 345 -6.88 -26.99 1.84
C SER A 345 -6.62 -26.33 3.21
N ASN A 346 -7.68 -26.00 3.97
CA ASN A 346 -7.59 -25.27 5.24
C ASN A 346 -6.61 -25.88 6.25
N TYR A 347 -6.59 -27.21 6.40
CA TYR A 347 -5.75 -27.90 7.38
C TYR A 347 -4.39 -28.40 6.84
N LEU A 348 -3.95 -27.96 5.66
CA LEU A 348 -2.71 -28.41 5.04
C LEU A 348 -1.47 -27.81 5.73
N THR A 349 -0.70 -28.65 6.44
CA THR A 349 0.45 -28.19 7.25
C THR A 349 1.79 -28.36 6.52
N SER A 350 2.04 -29.56 5.96
CA SER A 350 3.32 -29.95 5.36
C SER A 350 3.20 -30.63 3.99
N GLY A 351 1.97 -30.73 3.47
CA GLY A 351 1.72 -31.23 2.12
C GLY A 351 2.33 -30.34 1.03
N ARG A 352 2.64 -30.94 -0.11
CA ARG A 352 3.31 -30.27 -1.24
C ARG A 352 2.72 -30.68 -2.58
N TYR A 353 2.81 -29.78 -3.56
CA TYR A 353 2.39 -30.04 -4.94
C TYR A 353 0.91 -30.42 -5.07
N ASN A 354 0.02 -29.86 -4.24
CA ASN A 354 -1.42 -30.09 -4.32
C ASN A 354 -2.14 -28.96 -5.09
N ILE A 355 -3.20 -29.30 -5.82
CA ILE A 355 -4.11 -28.34 -6.49
C ILE A 355 -5.51 -28.53 -5.91
N SER A 356 -6.06 -27.50 -5.27
CA SER A 356 -7.35 -27.48 -4.58
C SER A 356 -8.22 -26.35 -5.12
N LEU A 357 -9.24 -26.64 -5.90
CA LEU A 357 -10.09 -25.62 -6.52
C LEU A 357 -11.55 -25.93 -6.19
N GLY A 358 -12.15 -25.18 -5.26
CA GLY A 358 -13.56 -25.35 -4.84
C GLY A 358 -13.76 -25.16 -3.34
N ASP A 359 -15.02 -24.94 -2.93
CA ASP A 359 -15.44 -24.86 -1.53
C ASP A 359 -15.03 -26.12 -0.77
N ARG A 360 -14.29 -25.97 0.33
CA ARG A 360 -13.79 -27.06 1.18
C ARG A 360 -13.09 -28.21 0.43
N SER A 361 -12.58 -27.95 -0.78
CA SER A 361 -11.74 -28.93 -1.50
C SER A 361 -10.49 -29.25 -0.66
N MET A 362 -10.15 -30.52 -0.51
CA MET A 362 -9.05 -31.00 0.36
C MET A 362 -9.01 -30.41 1.78
N MET A 363 -10.15 -29.99 2.35
CA MET A 363 -10.18 -29.25 3.61
C MET A 363 -9.43 -29.95 4.75
N GLN A 364 -9.59 -31.27 4.89
CA GLN A 364 -8.95 -32.04 5.96
C GLN A 364 -7.58 -32.63 5.61
N ASN A 365 -7.06 -32.38 4.40
CA ASN A 365 -5.72 -32.85 4.04
C ASN A 365 -4.67 -32.14 4.89
N LYS A 366 -3.93 -32.89 5.72
CA LYS A 366 -2.87 -32.32 6.58
C LYS A 366 -1.46 -32.44 5.98
N VAL A 367 -1.17 -33.55 5.32
CA VAL A 367 0.21 -33.94 4.95
C VAL A 367 0.36 -34.48 3.52
N GLY A 368 -0.76 -34.73 2.84
CA GLY A 368 -0.82 -35.37 1.53
C GLY A 368 -0.15 -34.56 0.43
N LYS A 369 0.28 -35.25 -0.63
CA LYS A 369 1.11 -34.69 -1.70
C LYS A 369 0.61 -35.10 -3.07
N TYR A 370 0.87 -34.27 -4.07
CA TYR A 370 0.57 -34.56 -5.48
C TYR A 370 -0.92 -34.85 -5.74
N ASN A 371 -1.83 -34.25 -4.96
CA ASN A 371 -3.26 -34.41 -5.17
C ASN A 371 -3.84 -33.28 -6.05
N ILE A 372 -4.85 -33.61 -6.84
CA ILE A 372 -5.63 -32.64 -7.63
C ILE A 372 -7.09 -32.79 -7.21
N ALA A 373 -7.68 -31.74 -6.63
CA ALA A 373 -9.08 -31.67 -6.24
C ALA A 373 -9.75 -30.47 -6.90
N ILE A 374 -10.73 -30.70 -7.75
CA ILE A 374 -11.46 -29.65 -8.46
C ILE A 374 -12.96 -29.89 -8.29
N GLY A 375 -13.60 -29.08 -7.46
CA GLY A 375 -15.01 -29.18 -7.12
C GLY A 375 -15.26 -28.94 -5.63
N ASP A 376 -16.51 -28.60 -5.31
CA ASP A 376 -17.02 -28.54 -3.94
C ASP A 376 -16.78 -29.88 -3.21
N GLU A 377 -16.09 -29.83 -2.07
CA GLU A 377 -15.77 -30.98 -1.21
C GLU A 377 -15.04 -32.13 -1.94
N ALA A 378 -14.39 -31.86 -3.08
CA ALA A 378 -13.54 -32.85 -3.76
C ALA A 378 -12.33 -33.20 -2.87
N LEU A 379 -12.04 -34.49 -2.71
CA LEU A 379 -10.98 -35.00 -1.82
C LEU A 379 -11.04 -34.45 -0.37
N PHE A 380 -12.25 -34.19 0.15
CA PHE A 380 -12.44 -33.56 1.47
C PHE A 380 -11.56 -34.15 2.59
N SER A 381 -11.46 -35.49 2.69
CA SER A 381 -10.70 -36.21 3.72
C SER A 381 -9.31 -36.75 3.29
N ALA A 382 -8.72 -36.22 2.20
CA ALA A 382 -7.49 -36.79 1.61
C ALA A 382 -6.23 -36.63 2.47
N LEU A 383 -5.95 -37.56 3.39
CA LEU A 383 -4.72 -37.58 4.19
C LEU A 383 -3.51 -38.20 3.46
N ASN A 384 -3.63 -38.45 2.17
CA ASN A 384 -2.81 -39.37 1.37
C ASN A 384 -2.32 -38.73 0.07
N ASP A 385 -1.55 -39.48 -0.71
CA ASP A 385 -0.80 -38.96 -1.86
C ASP A 385 -1.40 -39.42 -3.19
N GLU A 386 -1.18 -38.62 -4.24
CA GLU A 386 -1.34 -38.99 -5.65
C GLU A 386 -2.78 -39.27 -6.12
N ASN A 387 -3.79 -38.60 -5.54
CA ASN A 387 -5.17 -38.73 -5.98
C ASN A 387 -5.62 -37.56 -6.88
N ILE A 388 -6.44 -37.86 -7.89
CA ILE A 388 -7.10 -36.88 -8.77
C ILE A 388 -8.61 -37.01 -8.56
N ALA A 389 -9.28 -35.92 -8.17
CA ALA A 389 -10.71 -35.83 -8.03
C ALA A 389 -11.25 -34.57 -8.73
N ILE A 390 -12.17 -34.77 -9.67
CA ILE A 390 -12.77 -33.68 -10.45
C ILE A 390 -14.29 -33.86 -10.44
N GLY A 391 -15.01 -32.96 -9.78
CA GLY A 391 -16.46 -33.02 -9.57
C GLY A 391 -16.81 -32.79 -8.10
N SER A 392 -18.03 -32.29 -7.84
CA SER A 392 -18.49 -32.11 -6.45
C SER A 392 -18.55 -33.46 -5.73
N ARG A 393 -17.92 -33.50 -4.55
CA ARG A 393 -17.77 -34.67 -3.67
C ARG A 393 -17.15 -35.90 -4.36
N ALA A 394 -16.38 -35.70 -5.43
CA ALA A 394 -15.56 -36.76 -6.01
C ALA A 394 -14.49 -37.18 -4.98
N ALA A 395 -14.35 -38.49 -4.74
CA ALA A 395 -13.38 -39.05 -3.81
C ALA A 395 -13.46 -38.45 -2.38
N HIS A 396 -14.67 -38.11 -1.92
CA HIS A 396 -14.89 -37.35 -0.68
C HIS A 396 -14.25 -37.99 0.57
N SER A 397 -14.34 -39.31 0.74
CA SER A 397 -13.96 -40.01 1.97
C SER A 397 -12.66 -40.83 1.90
N LEU A 398 -11.70 -40.49 1.01
CA LEU A 398 -10.41 -41.19 0.92
C LEU A 398 -9.51 -40.97 2.15
N THR A 399 -9.51 -41.88 3.13
CA THR A 399 -8.68 -41.74 4.34
C THR A 399 -7.25 -42.27 4.17
N THR A 400 -7.08 -43.48 3.65
CA THR A 400 -5.74 -44.09 3.37
C THR A 400 -5.55 -44.51 1.92
N ALA A 401 -6.58 -44.34 1.09
CA ALA A 401 -6.59 -44.59 -0.35
C ALA A 401 -5.60 -43.68 -1.11
N ARG A 402 -4.81 -44.25 -2.04
CA ARG A 402 -3.81 -43.52 -2.85
C ARG A 402 -3.91 -43.85 -4.33
N GLU A 403 -3.33 -43.01 -5.18
CA GLU A 403 -3.23 -43.26 -6.63
C GLU A 403 -4.59 -43.39 -7.35
N ASN A 404 -5.67 -42.80 -6.83
CA ASN A 404 -6.99 -42.90 -7.44
C ASN A 404 -7.30 -41.74 -8.38
N ILE A 405 -8.02 -42.01 -9.47
CA ILE A 405 -8.63 -41.02 -10.35
C ILE A 405 -10.16 -41.12 -10.21
N ALA A 406 -10.83 -40.03 -9.81
CA ALA A 406 -12.27 -39.95 -9.65
C ALA A 406 -12.81 -38.71 -10.38
N ILE A 407 -13.55 -38.90 -11.47
CA ILE A 407 -14.07 -37.80 -12.29
C ILE A 407 -15.59 -37.93 -12.41
N GLY A 408 -16.33 -36.97 -11.86
CA GLY A 408 -17.79 -36.94 -11.85
C GLY A 408 -18.37 -36.64 -10.46
N TYR A 409 -19.63 -36.19 -10.41
CA TYR A 409 -20.34 -35.96 -9.16
C TYR A 409 -20.41 -37.24 -8.33
N GLU A 410 -19.90 -37.20 -7.09
CA GLU A 410 -19.81 -38.33 -6.16
C GLU A 410 -19.13 -39.59 -6.73
N ALA A 411 -18.27 -39.46 -7.74
CA ALA A 411 -17.43 -40.55 -8.20
C ALA A 411 -16.52 -41.02 -7.05
N LEU A 412 -16.45 -42.32 -6.80
CA LEU A 412 -15.60 -42.94 -5.78
C LEU A 412 -15.83 -42.40 -4.33
N TYR A 413 -17.03 -41.88 -4.03
CA TYR A 413 -17.32 -41.13 -2.81
C TYR A 413 -16.86 -41.79 -1.49
N TYR A 414 -17.18 -43.08 -1.30
CA TYR A 414 -17.01 -43.79 -0.02
C TYR A 414 -15.73 -44.63 0.07
N ASN A 415 -14.82 -44.56 -0.91
CA ASN A 415 -13.63 -45.41 -0.92
C ASN A 415 -12.69 -45.00 0.21
N LEU A 416 -12.51 -45.85 1.23
CA LEU A 416 -11.69 -45.49 2.40
C LEU A 416 -10.22 -45.85 2.18
N THR A 417 -9.96 -47.06 1.69
CA THR A 417 -8.61 -47.68 1.66
C THR A 417 -8.17 -48.17 0.27
N GLY A 418 -9.07 -48.20 -0.71
CA GLY A 418 -8.79 -48.71 -2.05
C GLY A 418 -7.83 -47.82 -2.84
N TYR A 419 -6.92 -48.40 -3.61
CA TYR A 419 -5.86 -47.68 -4.33
C TYR A 419 -5.82 -48.00 -5.82
N SER A 420 -5.20 -47.10 -6.59
CA SER A 420 -4.93 -47.28 -8.03
C SER A 420 -6.20 -47.52 -8.87
N ASN A 421 -7.35 -46.95 -8.46
CA ASN A 421 -8.60 -47.05 -9.21
C ASN A 421 -8.77 -45.87 -10.19
N ILE A 422 -9.38 -46.13 -11.34
CA ILE A 422 -9.83 -45.11 -12.29
C ILE A 422 -11.36 -45.16 -12.34
N THR A 423 -12.02 -44.10 -11.90
CA THR A 423 -13.48 -44.01 -11.79
C THR A 423 -13.99 -42.76 -12.48
N ILE A 424 -14.80 -42.91 -13.53
CA ILE A 424 -15.26 -41.79 -14.36
C ILE A 424 -16.77 -41.92 -14.60
N GLY A 425 -17.55 -40.96 -14.13
CA GLY A 425 -19.01 -40.89 -14.32
C GLY A 425 -19.78 -40.42 -13.08
N TYR A 426 -21.03 -40.02 -13.27
CA TYR A 426 -21.95 -39.68 -12.18
C TYR A 426 -22.13 -40.89 -11.25
N LYS A 427 -21.77 -40.74 -9.96
CA LYS A 427 -21.83 -41.80 -8.93
C LYS A 427 -21.12 -43.11 -9.31
N ALA A 428 -20.20 -43.07 -10.27
CA ALA A 428 -19.38 -44.21 -10.64
C ALA A 428 -18.59 -44.69 -9.40
N GLY A 429 -18.59 -45.99 -9.14
CA GLY A 429 -17.87 -46.56 -7.99
C GLY A 429 -18.35 -46.08 -6.63
N LYS A 430 -19.55 -45.49 -6.51
CA LYS A 430 -20.10 -45.07 -5.22
C LYS A 430 -20.55 -46.28 -4.37
N TYR A 431 -21.16 -47.27 -5.02
CA TYR A 431 -21.72 -48.47 -4.39
C TYR A 431 -21.17 -49.76 -5.04
N ARG A 432 -21.28 -50.87 -4.32
CA ARG A 432 -21.04 -52.25 -4.78
C ARG A 432 -22.34 -52.86 -5.31
N ALA A 433 -22.29 -53.97 -6.02
CA ALA A 433 -23.45 -54.66 -6.61
C ALA A 433 -24.58 -55.00 -5.61
N ASP A 434 -24.25 -55.19 -4.33
CA ASP A 434 -25.21 -55.47 -3.24
C ASP A 434 -25.86 -54.22 -2.61
N GLY A 435 -25.50 -53.03 -3.09
CA GLY A 435 -26.06 -51.74 -2.66
C GLY A 435 -25.29 -51.09 -1.51
N ASN A 436 -24.30 -51.79 -0.96
CA ASN A 436 -23.43 -51.25 0.08
C ASN A 436 -22.36 -50.32 -0.51
N THR A 437 -21.72 -49.52 0.33
CA THR A 437 -20.67 -48.58 -0.06
C THR A 437 -19.41 -49.30 -0.58
N LEU A 438 -18.71 -48.68 -1.53
CA LEU A 438 -17.41 -49.13 -2.02
C LEU A 438 -16.32 -48.60 -1.09
N SER A 439 -15.66 -49.46 -0.29
CA SER A 439 -14.69 -49.00 0.72
C SER A 439 -13.23 -49.41 0.51
N ALA A 440 -12.94 -50.43 -0.32
CA ALA A 440 -11.61 -51.08 -0.33
C ALA A 440 -11.15 -51.67 -1.68
N SER A 441 -11.88 -51.47 -2.79
CA SER A 441 -11.48 -52.05 -4.07
C SER A 441 -10.22 -51.37 -4.63
N ARG A 442 -9.39 -52.11 -5.39
CA ARG A 442 -8.10 -51.63 -5.89
C ARG A 442 -7.88 -52.00 -7.35
N ASP A 443 -7.05 -51.25 -8.06
CA ASP A 443 -6.67 -51.54 -9.45
C ASP A 443 -7.89 -51.66 -10.40
N CYS A 444 -9.04 -51.06 -10.05
CA CYS A 444 -10.26 -51.16 -10.85
C CYS A 444 -10.43 -49.96 -11.80
N ILE A 445 -10.96 -50.21 -12.98
CA ILE A 445 -11.41 -49.20 -13.94
C ILE A 445 -12.94 -49.23 -14.00
N LEU A 446 -13.61 -48.15 -13.63
CA LEU A 446 -15.05 -48.00 -13.56
C LEU A 446 -15.46 -46.78 -14.40
N ILE A 447 -16.05 -46.99 -15.57
CA ILE A 447 -16.38 -45.91 -16.52
C ILE A 447 -17.85 -45.98 -16.91
N GLY A 448 -18.62 -44.99 -16.50
CA GLY A 448 -20.05 -44.88 -16.78
C GLY A 448 -20.84 -44.41 -15.57
N GLU A 449 -22.06 -43.96 -15.83
CA GLU A 449 -23.00 -43.60 -14.76
C GLU A 449 -23.28 -44.82 -13.87
N ASN A 450 -23.18 -44.64 -12.55
CA ASN A 450 -23.55 -45.67 -11.56
C ASN A 450 -22.88 -47.05 -11.79
N THR A 451 -21.67 -47.11 -12.37
CA THR A 451 -20.91 -48.36 -12.47
C THR A 451 -20.54 -48.91 -11.09
N ARG A 452 -20.62 -50.22 -10.91
CA ARG A 452 -20.41 -50.89 -9.61
C ARG A 452 -19.44 -52.06 -9.74
N VAL A 453 -18.63 -52.28 -8.72
CA VAL A 453 -17.86 -53.54 -8.60
C VAL A 453 -18.76 -54.68 -8.12
N ALA A 454 -18.34 -55.91 -8.40
CA ALA A 454 -19.11 -57.13 -8.06
C ALA A 454 -19.34 -57.34 -6.55
N GLY A 455 -18.40 -56.90 -5.70
CA GLY A 455 -18.37 -57.29 -4.30
C GLY A 455 -17.43 -56.45 -3.45
N TYR A 456 -17.20 -56.88 -2.21
CA TYR A 456 -16.25 -56.22 -1.31
C TYR A 456 -14.81 -56.48 -1.76
N SER A 457 -13.93 -55.47 -1.63
CA SER A 457 -12.48 -55.59 -1.87
C SER A 457 -12.11 -56.24 -3.22
N GLN A 458 -12.83 -55.88 -4.29
CA GLN A 458 -12.51 -56.39 -5.63
C GLN A 458 -11.20 -55.79 -6.12
N TYR A 459 -10.52 -56.51 -7.01
CA TYR A 459 -9.28 -56.04 -7.59
C TYR A 459 -9.19 -56.35 -9.09
N ASN A 460 -8.52 -55.47 -9.83
CA ASN A 460 -8.27 -55.65 -11.25
C ASN A 460 -9.56 -55.91 -12.06
N GLN A 461 -10.61 -55.15 -11.76
CA GLN A 461 -11.87 -55.18 -12.53
C GLN A 461 -11.90 -54.03 -13.53
N ILE A 462 -12.35 -54.30 -14.75
CA ILE A 462 -12.71 -53.28 -15.73
C ILE A 462 -14.23 -53.32 -15.89
N VAL A 463 -14.93 -52.22 -15.66
CA VAL A 463 -16.39 -52.12 -15.76
C VAL A 463 -16.73 -50.87 -16.54
N ILE A 464 -17.28 -51.03 -17.74
CA ILE A 464 -17.57 -49.93 -18.67
C ILE A 464 -19.02 -50.01 -19.13
N GLY A 465 -19.77 -48.92 -18.98
CA GLY A 465 -21.16 -48.78 -19.39
C GLY A 465 -22.06 -48.23 -18.28
N SER A 466 -23.16 -47.54 -18.66
CA SER A 466 -24.14 -47.06 -17.67
C SER A 466 -24.79 -48.23 -16.94
N MET A 467 -24.85 -48.13 -15.61
CA MET A 467 -25.34 -49.17 -14.68
C MET A 467 -24.59 -50.51 -14.76
N ALA A 468 -23.41 -50.57 -15.39
CA ALA A 468 -22.65 -51.80 -15.51
C ALA A 468 -22.15 -52.29 -14.13
N VAL A 469 -22.22 -53.60 -13.92
CA VAL A 469 -21.80 -54.27 -12.69
C VAL A 469 -20.69 -55.27 -13.02
N GLY A 470 -19.54 -55.14 -12.37
CA GLY A 470 -18.41 -56.07 -12.58
C GLY A 470 -18.74 -57.50 -12.18
N ASN A 471 -17.93 -58.46 -12.65
CA ASN A 471 -18.18 -59.90 -12.49
C ASN A 471 -17.05 -60.66 -11.76
N GLY A 472 -16.59 -60.15 -10.62
CA GLY A 472 -15.48 -60.70 -9.82
C GLY A 472 -14.10 -60.15 -10.20
N SER A 473 -13.09 -60.32 -9.34
CA SER A 473 -11.72 -59.84 -9.59
C SER A 473 -11.11 -60.41 -10.88
N ASN A 474 -10.25 -59.65 -11.54
CA ASN A 474 -9.59 -60.01 -12.81
C ASN A 474 -10.56 -60.23 -13.99
N THR A 475 -11.65 -59.48 -14.02
CA THR A 475 -12.63 -59.53 -15.11
C THR A 475 -12.83 -58.18 -15.78
N ALA A 476 -13.22 -58.22 -17.04
CA ALA A 476 -13.69 -57.05 -17.77
C ALA A 476 -15.18 -57.24 -18.11
N THR A 477 -16.00 -56.28 -17.69
CA THR A 477 -17.42 -56.16 -18.05
C THR A 477 -17.57 -54.90 -18.89
N ILE A 478 -17.95 -55.08 -20.16
CA ILE A 478 -18.21 -53.97 -21.08
C ILE A 478 -19.65 -54.12 -21.55
N GLY A 479 -20.50 -53.22 -21.10
CA GLY A 479 -21.94 -53.32 -21.21
C GLY A 479 -22.61 -53.29 -19.84
N GLY A 480 -23.77 -52.63 -19.79
CA GLY A 480 -24.67 -52.59 -18.64
C GLY A 480 -26.11 -52.71 -19.11
N GLU A 481 -27.06 -52.34 -18.26
CA GLU A 481 -28.50 -52.45 -18.55
C GLU A 481 -28.92 -51.74 -19.85
N TYR A 482 -28.19 -50.68 -20.24
CA TYR A 482 -28.52 -49.84 -21.39
C TYR A 482 -27.65 -50.09 -22.64
N VAL A 483 -26.69 -51.02 -22.59
CA VAL A 483 -25.83 -51.31 -23.75
C VAL A 483 -26.42 -52.50 -24.49
N THR A 484 -26.95 -52.27 -25.69
CA THR A 484 -27.61 -53.31 -26.51
C THR A 484 -26.65 -54.07 -27.42
N ASP A 485 -25.57 -53.43 -27.86
CA ASP A 485 -24.64 -53.98 -28.84
C ASP A 485 -23.19 -53.56 -28.53
N LEU A 486 -22.24 -54.46 -28.79
CA LEU A 486 -20.81 -54.20 -28.70
C LEU A 486 -20.15 -54.43 -30.07
N TYR A 487 -19.65 -53.37 -30.69
CA TYR A 487 -19.00 -53.43 -32.00
C TYR A 487 -17.47 -53.43 -31.85
N ALA A 488 -16.82 -54.54 -32.21
CA ALA A 488 -15.37 -54.61 -32.33
C ALA A 488 -14.96 -54.12 -33.74
N GLY A 489 -14.83 -52.80 -33.94
CA GLY A 489 -14.32 -52.15 -35.16
C GLY A 489 -15.14 -52.34 -36.45
N GLN A 490 -15.30 -51.28 -37.25
CA GLN A 490 -16.14 -51.31 -38.47
C GLN A 490 -15.34 -51.52 -39.77
N THR A 491 -14.02 -51.71 -39.68
CA THR A 491 -13.16 -52.06 -40.81
C THR A 491 -12.90 -53.57 -40.81
N GLY A 492 -12.64 -54.15 -41.99
CA GLY A 492 -12.46 -55.61 -42.17
C GLY A 492 -11.29 -56.25 -41.42
N ASP A 493 -10.50 -55.46 -40.69
CA ASP A 493 -9.32 -55.91 -39.94
C ASP A 493 -9.56 -56.05 -38.43
N ALA A 494 -10.75 -55.71 -37.94
CA ALA A 494 -11.05 -55.83 -36.52
C ALA A 494 -11.19 -57.31 -36.12
N ARG A 495 -10.32 -57.76 -35.21
CA ARG A 495 -10.27 -59.14 -34.73
C ARG A 495 -10.27 -59.16 -33.21
N VAL A 496 -11.06 -60.06 -32.62
CA VAL A 496 -11.00 -60.39 -31.19
C VAL A 496 -10.04 -61.56 -31.03
N HIS A 497 -8.89 -61.32 -30.40
CA HIS A 497 -7.92 -62.37 -30.09
C HIS A 497 -8.12 -62.84 -28.65
N ALA A 498 -8.52 -64.09 -28.46
CA ALA A 498 -8.69 -64.72 -27.16
C ALA A 498 -8.22 -66.18 -27.20
N GLY A 499 -7.78 -66.73 -26.06
CA GLY A 499 -7.42 -68.15 -25.96
C GLY A 499 -8.63 -69.07 -26.22
N ALA A 500 -9.81 -68.63 -25.80
CA ALA A 500 -11.10 -69.22 -26.14
C ALA A 500 -12.17 -68.12 -26.18
N VAL A 501 -13.19 -68.28 -27.03
CA VAL A 501 -14.38 -67.43 -27.07
C VAL A 501 -15.59 -68.31 -26.75
N GLU A 502 -16.23 -68.05 -25.63
CA GLU A 502 -17.52 -68.65 -25.28
C GLU A 502 -18.64 -67.68 -25.70
N ALA A 503 -19.64 -68.19 -26.41
CA ALA A 503 -20.80 -67.43 -26.86
C ALA A 503 -22.04 -68.30 -26.78
N ASP A 504 -23.15 -67.74 -26.25
CA ASP A 504 -24.44 -68.44 -26.21
C ASP A 504 -24.96 -68.76 -27.62
N LEU A 505 -24.74 -67.85 -28.58
CA LEU A 505 -25.06 -68.05 -29.98
C LEU A 505 -24.04 -67.36 -30.89
N LEU A 506 -23.45 -68.12 -31.81
CA LEU A 506 -22.55 -67.61 -32.84
C LEU A 506 -23.26 -67.56 -34.20
N ASN A 507 -23.63 -66.37 -34.65
CA ASN A 507 -24.22 -66.16 -35.97
C ASN A 507 -23.13 -66.05 -37.05
N LEU A 508 -22.82 -67.16 -37.72
CA LEU A 508 -21.92 -67.18 -38.88
C LEU A 508 -22.70 -66.85 -40.16
N THR A 509 -22.17 -65.93 -40.98
CA THR A 509 -22.71 -65.66 -42.31
C THR A 509 -22.17 -66.70 -43.32
N PRO A 510 -23.03 -67.25 -44.22
CA PRO A 510 -22.57 -68.17 -45.25
C PRO A 510 -21.49 -67.55 -46.14
N ALA A 511 -20.37 -68.26 -46.31
CA ALA A 511 -19.22 -67.81 -47.07
C ALA A 511 -18.54 -68.97 -47.83
N ILE A 512 -17.55 -68.66 -48.67
CA ILE A 512 -16.70 -69.66 -49.34
C ILE A 512 -15.45 -69.89 -48.49
N ALA A 513 -14.87 -71.09 -48.55
CA ALA A 513 -13.64 -71.44 -47.86
C ALA A 513 -12.55 -70.37 -48.08
N PRO A 514 -11.90 -69.88 -47.00
CA PRO A 514 -10.73 -69.01 -47.11
C PRO A 514 -9.64 -69.63 -47.99
N THR A 515 -9.01 -68.83 -48.86
CA THR A 515 -7.95 -69.29 -49.77
C THR A 515 -6.63 -69.61 -49.06
N SER A 516 -6.43 -69.06 -47.85
CA SER A 516 -5.26 -69.32 -47.00
C SER A 516 -5.70 -69.57 -45.56
N PRO A 517 -6.32 -70.73 -45.26
CA PRO A 517 -6.88 -70.99 -43.94
C PRO A 517 -5.79 -71.32 -42.92
N ASN A 518 -5.97 -70.80 -41.71
CA ASN A 518 -5.16 -71.16 -40.55
C ASN A 518 -5.84 -72.27 -39.76
N ASN A 519 -5.03 -73.10 -39.09
CA ASN A 519 -5.52 -74.14 -38.18
C ASN A 519 -6.50 -73.53 -37.15
N GLY A 520 -7.68 -74.11 -37.00
CA GLY A 520 -8.76 -73.61 -36.13
C GLY A 520 -9.73 -72.63 -36.79
N ASN A 521 -9.57 -72.27 -38.07
CA ASN A 521 -10.59 -71.47 -38.77
C ASN A 521 -11.90 -72.26 -38.92
N ILE A 522 -13.01 -71.59 -38.61
CA ILE A 522 -14.36 -72.12 -38.72
C ILE A 522 -15.18 -71.17 -39.60
N TYR A 523 -15.95 -71.69 -40.55
CA TYR A 523 -16.91 -70.91 -41.32
C TYR A 523 -18.17 -71.71 -41.65
N LEU A 524 -19.27 -71.01 -41.91
CA LEU A 524 -20.48 -71.59 -42.49
C LEU A 524 -20.35 -71.56 -44.01
N SER A 525 -20.37 -72.73 -44.66
CA SER A 525 -20.20 -72.82 -46.10
C SER A 525 -21.48 -72.47 -46.85
N SER A 526 -21.38 -71.56 -47.82
CA SER A 526 -22.50 -71.21 -48.72
C SER A 526 -22.81 -72.26 -49.78
N LEU A 527 -21.95 -73.29 -49.92
CA LEU A 527 -22.11 -74.34 -50.92
C LEU A 527 -22.95 -75.52 -50.42
N ASP A 528 -22.77 -75.89 -49.16
CA ASP A 528 -23.40 -77.08 -48.56
C ASP A 528 -24.11 -76.80 -47.23
N ASN A 529 -24.14 -75.53 -46.78
CA ASN A 529 -24.75 -75.09 -45.52
C ASN A 529 -24.25 -75.86 -44.28
N LYS A 530 -23.01 -76.36 -44.32
CA LYS A 530 -22.36 -76.99 -43.16
C LYS A 530 -21.35 -76.06 -42.53
N ILE A 531 -21.11 -76.26 -41.24
CA ILE A 531 -19.98 -75.65 -40.55
C ILE A 531 -18.73 -76.46 -40.89
N HIS A 532 -17.69 -75.79 -41.38
CA HIS A 532 -16.40 -76.41 -41.69
C HIS A 532 -15.33 -75.87 -40.75
N ALA A 533 -14.50 -76.75 -40.22
CA ALA A 533 -13.35 -76.42 -39.40
C ALA A 533 -12.06 -76.88 -40.08
N TYR A 534 -11.05 -76.01 -40.18
CA TYR A 534 -9.76 -76.35 -40.76
C TYR A 534 -8.81 -76.86 -39.68
N ILE A 535 -8.42 -78.13 -39.75
CA ILE A 535 -7.60 -78.79 -38.74
C ILE A 535 -6.44 -79.54 -39.43
N ASN A 536 -5.21 -79.27 -39.00
CA ASN A 536 -3.98 -79.94 -39.45
C ASN A 536 -3.85 -80.04 -40.98
N GLY A 537 -4.22 -78.98 -41.71
CA GLY A 537 -4.09 -78.91 -43.16
C GLY A 537 -5.30 -79.40 -43.96
N VAL A 538 -6.39 -79.81 -43.30
CA VAL A 538 -7.58 -80.39 -43.94
C VAL A 538 -8.86 -79.75 -43.40
N TRP A 539 -9.84 -79.52 -44.28
CA TRP A 539 -11.19 -79.10 -43.88
C TRP A 539 -12.03 -80.29 -43.44
N TYR A 540 -12.66 -80.16 -42.28
CA TYR A 540 -13.64 -81.11 -41.75
C TYR A 540 -15.00 -80.44 -41.70
N SER A 541 -16.02 -81.09 -42.28
CA SER A 541 -17.41 -80.65 -42.16
C SER A 541 -18.06 -81.25 -40.92
N LEU A 542 -18.68 -80.43 -40.07
CA LEU A 542 -19.60 -80.93 -39.06
C LEU A 542 -20.92 -81.33 -39.75
N ASN A 543 -21.28 -82.62 -39.67
CA ASN A 543 -22.61 -83.06 -40.05
C ASN A 543 -23.59 -82.67 -38.95
N MET A 544 -24.45 -81.69 -39.21
CA MET A 544 -25.55 -81.36 -38.31
C MET A 544 -26.65 -82.42 -38.50
N THR A 545 -26.79 -83.34 -37.54
CA THR A 545 -27.98 -84.20 -37.43
C THR A 545 -29.06 -83.42 -36.67
N ALA A 546 -30.33 -83.66 -36.98
CA ALA A 546 -31.46 -82.84 -36.52
C ALA A 546 -31.85 -83.04 -35.04
N ASP A 547 -30.99 -83.63 -34.21
CA ASP A 547 -31.27 -83.95 -32.80
C ASP A 547 -30.33 -83.19 -31.85
#